data_AF-A0A3R8YTP1-F1
#
_entry.id   AF-A0A3R8YTP1-F1
#
_cell.length_a   1.000
_cell.length_b   1.000
_cell.length_c   1.000
_cell.angle_alpha   90.00
_cell.angle_beta   90.00
_cell.angle_gamma   90.00
#
_symmetry.space_group_name_H-M   'P 1'
#
loop_
_entity.id
_entity.type
_entity.pdbx_description
1 polymer ?
#
loop_
_entity_poly.entity_id
_entity_poly.type
_entity_poly.pdbx_seq_one_letter_code
_entity_poly.pdbx_strand_id
1 'polypeptide(L)'
;MSEPKEGLLTFRAEGNNFRGSRYYSRVIHWPGHASACQGDASGVTIGRGFDMGSRTTAESRSYLIKAGIAAEKAEKISTGSRLKFCEAEKFVRQHKNEIGEITELQQLMLFEAVYPEYVNKAKRFYNKYKGANAVAWRELHPVLKEVFIDMRYQGAMTIGYVSSFKRNEIGSALKLIESIGSLYGKDRYIRRREALKNAL
;
A
#
# COMPACT_ATOMS: atom_id res chain seq x y z
N MET A 1 -16.13 -9.77 -4.91
CA MET A 1 -14.88 -9.31 -4.28
C MET A 1 -15.23 -8.07 -3.49
N SER A 2 -15.00 -8.06 -2.18
CA SER A 2 -15.32 -6.89 -1.35
C SER A 2 -14.28 -5.79 -1.59
N GLU A 3 -14.75 -4.55 -1.74
CA GLU A 3 -13.94 -3.38 -2.06
C GLU A 3 -13.92 -2.39 -0.90
N PRO A 4 -12.82 -1.64 -0.72
CA PRO A 4 -12.76 -0.64 0.34
C PRO A 4 -13.60 0.58 0.00
N LYS A 5 -14.07 1.25 1.05
CA LYS A 5 -14.78 2.53 0.94
C LYS A 5 -13.92 3.64 0.34
N GLU A 6 -12.62 3.60 0.62
CA GLU A 6 -11.62 4.54 0.10
C GLU A 6 -10.37 3.79 -0.37
N GLY A 7 -9.67 4.32 -1.38
CA GLY A 7 -8.39 3.76 -1.81
C GLY A 7 -8.50 2.55 -2.72
N LEU A 8 -9.56 2.47 -3.53
CA LEU A 8 -9.81 1.35 -4.43
C LEU A 8 -8.64 1.14 -5.41
N LEU A 9 -8.09 2.23 -5.95
CA LEU A 9 -6.91 2.19 -6.82
C LEU A 9 -5.73 1.48 -6.15
N THR A 10 -5.38 1.90 -4.93
CA THR A 10 -4.28 1.33 -4.15
C THR A 10 -4.55 -0.12 -3.77
N PHE A 11 -5.75 -0.41 -3.26
CA PHE A 11 -6.13 -1.76 -2.90
C PHE A 11 -5.93 -2.70 -4.08
N ARG A 12 -6.50 -2.39 -5.25
CA ARG A 12 -6.39 -3.23 -6.45
C ARG A 12 -4.96 -3.34 -6.98
N ALA A 13 -4.11 -2.33 -6.78
CA ALA A 13 -2.71 -2.34 -7.20
C ALA A 13 -1.78 -3.17 -6.29
N GLU A 14 -2.19 -3.43 -5.05
CA GLU A 14 -1.34 -4.07 -4.03
C GLU A 14 -1.38 -5.60 -4.01
N GLY A 15 -2.27 -6.21 -4.78
CA GLY A 15 -2.30 -7.65 -4.85
C GLY A 15 -3.43 -8.20 -5.70
N ASN A 16 -3.50 -9.53 -5.76
CA ASN A 16 -4.62 -10.24 -6.35
C ASN A 16 -5.01 -11.45 -5.49
N ASN A 17 -6.13 -12.08 -5.84
CA ASN A 17 -6.64 -13.26 -5.13
C ASN A 17 -6.35 -14.56 -5.91
N PHE A 18 -5.46 -14.54 -6.90
CA PHE A 18 -5.08 -15.72 -7.69
C PHE A 18 -4.02 -16.51 -6.94
N ARG A 19 -4.40 -17.70 -6.43
CA ARG A 19 -3.47 -18.63 -5.78
C ARG A 19 -2.29 -18.93 -6.73
N GLY A 20 -1.07 -18.93 -6.20
CA GLY A 20 0.16 -19.14 -6.99
C GLY A 20 0.69 -17.87 -7.67
N SER A 21 -0.05 -16.76 -7.68
CA SER A 21 0.50 -15.48 -8.12
C SER A 21 1.54 -14.94 -7.13
N ARG A 22 2.62 -14.33 -7.65
CA ARG A 22 3.57 -13.57 -6.83
C ARG A 22 2.91 -12.45 -6.02
N TYR A 23 1.76 -11.94 -6.48
CA TYR A 23 1.00 -10.86 -5.83
C TYR A 23 -0.15 -11.37 -4.94
N TYR A 24 -0.15 -12.66 -4.61
CA TYR A 24 -1.12 -13.23 -3.69
C TYR A 24 -0.83 -12.78 -2.25
N SER A 25 -1.72 -11.95 -1.69
CA SER A 25 -1.47 -11.21 -0.46
C SER A 25 -2.18 -11.74 0.78
N ARG A 26 -3.07 -12.74 0.64
CA ARG A 26 -3.83 -13.33 1.77
C ARG A 26 -2.99 -14.21 2.72
N VAL A 27 -1.67 -14.24 2.54
CA VAL A 27 -0.71 -14.95 3.36
C VAL A 27 0.38 -13.96 3.78
N ILE A 28 1.07 -14.24 4.89
CA ILE A 28 2.23 -13.44 5.24
C ILE A 28 3.26 -13.47 4.11
N HIS A 29 3.84 -12.33 3.82
CA HIS A 29 4.83 -12.13 2.79
C HIS A 29 5.78 -10.99 3.18
N TRP A 30 6.89 -10.90 2.47
CA TRP A 30 7.85 -9.81 2.58
C TRP A 30 8.09 -9.27 1.16
N PRO A 31 7.88 -7.96 0.92
CA PRO A 31 7.74 -7.42 -0.44
C PRO A 31 9.07 -7.31 -1.21
N GLY A 32 10.21 -7.43 -0.53
CA GLY A 32 11.52 -7.29 -1.16
C GLY A 32 12.00 -8.52 -1.93
N HIS A 33 13.27 -8.48 -2.34
CA HIS A 33 13.94 -9.61 -3.01
C HIS A 33 14.84 -10.35 -2.03
N ALA A 34 14.64 -11.67 -1.86
CA ALA A 34 15.31 -12.44 -0.81
C ALA A 34 16.84 -12.35 -0.89
N SER A 35 17.42 -12.37 -2.09
CA SER A 35 18.88 -12.24 -2.28
C SER A 35 19.43 -10.83 -2.00
N ALA A 36 18.56 -9.85 -1.74
CA ALA A 36 18.92 -8.46 -1.46
C ALA A 36 18.23 -7.95 -0.17
N CYS A 37 17.92 -8.86 0.77
CA CYS A 37 17.12 -8.55 1.95
C CYS A 37 17.71 -7.48 2.88
N GLN A 38 19.02 -7.23 2.81
CA GLN A 38 19.66 -6.14 3.55
C GLN A 38 19.30 -4.74 3.02
N GLY A 39 18.89 -4.62 1.75
CA GLY A 39 18.57 -3.35 1.12
C GLY A 39 17.11 -2.90 1.29
N ASP A 40 16.24 -3.77 1.81
CA ASP A 40 14.81 -3.49 1.91
C ASP A 40 14.34 -3.57 3.38
N ALA A 41 14.03 -2.41 3.94
CA ALA A 41 13.65 -2.25 5.34
C ALA A 41 12.20 -2.64 5.64
N SER A 42 11.48 -3.21 4.67
CA SER A 42 10.10 -3.68 4.85
C SER A 42 10.02 -4.78 5.92
N GLY A 43 8.89 -4.82 6.62
CA GLY A 43 8.61 -5.84 7.62
C GLY A 43 7.77 -7.00 7.10
N VAL A 44 7.42 -7.90 8.01
CA VAL A 44 6.44 -8.96 7.71
C VAL A 44 5.11 -8.30 7.39
N THR A 45 4.57 -8.58 6.21
CA THR A 45 3.36 -7.97 5.67
C THR A 45 2.28 -9.02 5.45
N ILE A 46 1.02 -8.68 5.69
CA ILE A 46 -0.13 -9.53 5.34
C ILE A 46 -1.24 -8.70 4.72
N GLY A 47 -2.03 -9.28 3.83
CA GLY A 47 -3.02 -8.55 3.06
C GLY A 47 -2.39 -7.48 2.18
N ARG A 48 -3.15 -6.46 1.80
CA ARG A 48 -2.71 -5.42 0.85
C ARG A 48 -1.99 -4.28 1.59
N GLY A 49 -0.83 -4.59 2.18
CA GLY A 49 0.08 -3.62 2.78
C GLY A 49 -0.08 -3.37 4.29
N PHE A 50 -0.63 -4.33 5.05
CA PHE A 50 -0.50 -4.32 6.51
C PHE A 50 0.91 -4.80 6.90
N ASP A 51 1.88 -3.87 6.92
CA ASP A 51 3.27 -4.10 7.32
C ASP A 51 3.42 -4.01 8.85
N MET A 52 4.07 -5.00 9.48
CA MET A 52 4.25 -5.06 10.94
C MET A 52 5.63 -4.59 11.42
N GLY A 53 6.52 -4.15 10.53
CA GLY A 53 7.90 -3.82 10.84
C GLY A 53 8.06 -2.59 11.75
N SER A 54 7.10 -1.66 11.75
CA SER A 54 7.09 -0.50 12.66
C SER A 54 6.14 -0.66 13.86
N ARG A 55 5.38 -1.76 13.91
CA ARG A 55 4.34 -2.01 14.91
C ARG A 55 4.88 -2.90 16.02
N THR A 56 4.43 -2.70 17.24
CA THR A 56 4.65 -3.64 18.35
C THR A 56 3.78 -4.90 18.16
N THR A 57 4.15 -6.00 18.82
CA THR A 57 3.35 -7.23 18.84
C THR A 57 1.91 -6.96 19.29
N ALA A 58 1.73 -6.16 20.35
CA ALA A 58 0.40 -5.81 20.86
C ALA A 58 -0.45 -5.02 19.86
N GLU A 59 0.14 -4.04 19.18
CA GLU A 59 -0.53 -3.27 18.13
C GLU A 59 -0.94 -4.18 16.96
N SER A 60 0.00 -4.97 16.42
CA SER A 60 -0.27 -5.88 15.32
C SER A 60 -1.38 -6.86 15.67
N ARG A 61 -1.31 -7.50 16.85
CA ARG A 61 -2.34 -8.41 17.34
C ARG A 61 -3.71 -7.75 17.44
N SER A 62 -3.77 -6.50 17.94
CA SER A 62 -5.02 -5.74 18.05
C SER A 62 -5.66 -5.51 16.68
N TYR A 63 -4.89 -5.10 15.67
CA TYR A 63 -5.39 -4.93 14.29
C TYR A 63 -5.91 -6.25 13.70
N LEU A 64 -5.16 -7.34 13.87
CA LEU A 64 -5.54 -8.66 13.35
C LEU A 64 -6.86 -9.16 13.96
N ILE A 65 -7.02 -9.06 15.28
CA ILE A 65 -8.26 -9.44 15.98
C ILE A 65 -9.43 -8.55 15.54
N LYS A 66 -9.23 -7.23 15.46
CA LYS A 66 -10.27 -6.30 14.97
C LYS A 66 -10.69 -6.58 13.53
N ALA A 67 -9.78 -7.09 12.70
CA ALA A 67 -10.09 -7.54 11.34
C ALA A 67 -10.83 -8.89 11.29
N GLY A 68 -11.10 -9.52 12.44
CA GLY A 68 -11.81 -10.79 12.55
C GLY A 68 -10.92 -12.02 12.41
N ILE A 69 -9.59 -11.89 12.57
CA ILE A 69 -8.66 -13.03 12.57
C ILE A 69 -8.72 -13.69 13.96
N ALA A 70 -8.86 -15.02 13.99
CA ALA A 70 -8.91 -15.81 15.22
C ALA A 70 -7.68 -15.52 16.11
N ALA A 71 -7.90 -15.42 17.42
CA ALA A 71 -6.87 -14.96 18.37
C ALA A 71 -5.57 -15.77 18.31
N GLU A 72 -5.65 -17.10 18.14
CA GLU A 72 -4.48 -17.97 18.00
C GLU A 72 -3.66 -17.64 16.74
N LYS A 73 -4.34 -17.48 15.59
CA LYS A 73 -3.68 -17.09 14.33
C LYS A 73 -3.12 -15.66 14.42
N ALA A 74 -3.85 -14.74 15.05
CA ALA A 74 -3.40 -13.38 15.27
C ALA A 74 -2.13 -13.33 16.14
N GLU A 75 -2.06 -14.17 17.18
CA GLU A 75 -0.86 -14.34 18.02
C GLU A 75 0.34 -14.76 17.16
N LYS A 76 0.20 -15.84 16.40
CA LYS A 76 1.26 -16.36 15.52
C LYS A 76 1.74 -15.35 14.49
N ILE A 77 0.83 -14.59 13.86
CA ILE A 77 1.20 -13.54 12.91
C ILE A 77 1.95 -12.40 13.62
N SER A 78 1.47 -12.00 14.80
CA SER A 78 2.00 -10.83 15.52
C SER A 78 3.42 -11.00 16.03
N THR A 79 3.93 -12.23 16.18
CA THR A 79 5.35 -12.48 16.54
C THR A 79 6.33 -12.00 15.45
N GLY A 80 5.87 -11.83 14.21
CA GLY A 80 6.64 -11.20 13.13
C GLY A 80 6.76 -9.67 13.22
N SER A 81 6.17 -9.05 14.24
CA SER A 81 6.25 -7.61 14.46
C SER A 81 7.68 -7.14 14.74
N ARG A 82 8.01 -5.91 14.35
CA ARG A 82 9.36 -5.32 14.43
C ARG A 82 10.46 -6.01 13.61
N LEU A 83 10.23 -7.21 13.09
CA LEU A 83 11.14 -7.84 12.15
C LEU A 83 11.18 -7.03 10.85
N LYS A 84 12.38 -6.81 10.34
CA LYS A 84 12.66 -6.10 9.08
C LYS A 84 13.76 -6.82 8.31
N PHE A 85 14.00 -6.38 7.08
CA PHE A 85 15.11 -6.89 6.28
C PHE A 85 15.10 -8.42 6.18
N CYS A 86 16.26 -9.06 6.34
CA CYS A 86 16.41 -10.51 6.29
C CYS A 86 15.69 -11.25 7.44
N GLU A 87 15.41 -10.60 8.57
CA GLU A 87 14.67 -11.25 9.66
C GLU A 87 13.18 -11.41 9.29
N ALA A 88 12.60 -10.41 8.64
CA ALA A 88 11.23 -10.48 8.13
C ALA A 88 11.12 -11.53 7.00
N GLU A 89 12.08 -11.56 6.08
CA GLU A 89 12.16 -12.59 5.04
C GLU A 89 12.20 -14.00 5.66
N LYS A 90 13.12 -14.21 6.61
CA LYS A 90 13.31 -15.50 7.28
C LYS A 90 12.04 -15.95 8.00
N PHE A 91 11.39 -15.05 8.73
CA PHE A 91 10.13 -15.32 9.40
C PHE A 91 9.04 -15.77 8.42
N VAL A 92 8.87 -15.04 7.32
CA VAL A 92 7.90 -15.39 6.27
C VAL A 92 8.19 -16.78 5.72
N ARG A 93 9.44 -17.06 5.37
CA ARG A 93 9.84 -18.37 4.82
C ARG A 93 9.54 -19.52 5.79
N GLN A 94 9.70 -19.29 7.09
CA GLN A 94 9.50 -20.33 8.12
C GLN A 94 8.03 -20.53 8.49
N HIS A 95 7.22 -19.47 8.56
CA HIS A 95 5.89 -19.55 9.17
C HIS A 95 4.73 -19.41 8.18
N LYS A 96 4.97 -19.03 6.91
CA LYS A 96 3.91 -18.75 5.93
C LYS A 96 2.91 -19.90 5.75
N ASN A 97 3.41 -21.13 5.61
CA ASN A 97 2.57 -22.29 5.40
C ASN A 97 1.80 -22.68 6.67
N GLU A 98 2.45 -22.58 7.83
CA GLU A 98 1.84 -22.90 9.14
C GLU A 98 0.72 -21.91 9.50
N ILE A 99 0.94 -20.61 9.29
CA ILE A 99 -0.05 -19.56 9.55
C ILE A 99 -1.22 -19.64 8.56
N GLY A 100 -0.92 -19.96 7.30
CA GLY A 100 -1.90 -20.08 6.24
C GLY A 100 -2.57 -18.76 5.85
N GLU A 101 -3.78 -18.85 5.33
CA GLU A 101 -4.47 -17.72 4.70
C GLU A 101 -5.39 -16.95 5.64
N ILE A 102 -5.59 -15.67 5.34
CA ILE A 102 -6.71 -14.86 5.82
C ILE A 102 -7.83 -14.79 4.77
N THR A 103 -9.04 -14.45 5.17
CA THR A 103 -10.19 -14.28 4.27
C THR A 103 -10.09 -12.98 3.47
N GLU A 104 -10.86 -12.85 2.38
CA GLU A 104 -10.94 -11.58 1.63
C GLU A 104 -11.45 -10.44 2.52
N LEU A 105 -12.42 -10.74 3.41
CA LEU A 105 -12.95 -9.77 4.35
C LEU A 105 -11.91 -9.32 5.38
N GLN A 106 -11.12 -10.25 5.95
CA GLN A 106 -10.03 -9.90 6.87
C GLN A 106 -8.98 -9.02 6.19
N GLN A 107 -8.62 -9.32 4.94
CA GLN A 107 -7.70 -8.48 4.15
C GLN A 107 -8.26 -7.07 3.93
N LEU A 108 -9.54 -6.97 3.60
CA LEU A 108 -10.23 -5.69 3.43
C LEU A 108 -10.22 -4.88 4.73
N MET A 109 -10.60 -5.51 5.86
CA MET A 109 -10.61 -4.85 7.17
C MET A 109 -9.23 -4.36 7.58
N LEU A 110 -8.17 -5.14 7.34
CA LEU A 110 -6.79 -4.70 7.59
C LEU A 110 -6.40 -3.49 6.74
N PHE A 111 -6.76 -3.49 5.45
CA PHE A 111 -6.49 -2.37 4.56
C PHE A 111 -7.21 -1.10 5.02
N GLU A 112 -8.53 -1.18 5.25
CA GLU A 112 -9.32 -0.03 5.72
C GLU A 112 -8.84 0.51 7.07
N ALA A 113 -8.31 -0.36 7.94
CA ALA A 113 -7.79 0.05 9.24
C ALA A 113 -6.48 0.87 9.15
N VAL A 114 -5.65 0.69 8.11
CA VAL A 114 -4.38 1.42 7.96
C VAL A 114 -4.41 2.50 6.90
N TYR A 115 -5.30 2.41 5.91
CA TYR A 115 -5.37 3.36 4.79
C TYR A 115 -5.52 4.83 5.24
N PRO A 116 -6.32 5.19 6.26
CA PRO A 116 -6.41 6.58 6.74
C PRO A 116 -5.08 7.19 7.19
N GLU A 117 -4.16 6.37 7.73
CA GLU A 117 -2.81 6.83 8.08
C GLU A 117 -2.04 7.27 6.83
N TYR A 118 -2.17 6.53 5.74
CA TYR A 118 -1.54 6.84 4.45
C TYR A 118 -2.16 8.06 3.77
N VAL A 119 -3.48 8.23 3.84
CA VAL A 119 -4.16 9.46 3.39
C VAL A 119 -3.58 10.67 4.11
N ASN A 120 -3.43 10.60 5.43
CA ASN A 120 -2.86 11.68 6.22
C ASN A 120 -1.38 11.94 5.89
N LYS A 121 -0.56 10.89 5.71
CA LYS A 121 0.83 11.04 5.25
C LYS A 121 0.91 11.69 3.87
N ALA A 122 0.04 11.32 2.94
CA ALA A 122 -0.02 11.89 1.60
C ALA A 122 -0.43 13.37 1.63
N LYS A 123 -1.48 13.71 2.39
CA LYS A 123 -1.93 15.09 2.61
C LYS A 123 -0.82 15.96 3.20
N ARG A 124 -0.11 15.48 4.23
CA ARG A 124 1.03 16.20 4.83
C ARG A 124 2.14 16.43 3.81
N PHE A 125 2.47 15.41 3.02
CA PHE A 125 3.50 15.51 1.99
C PHE A 125 3.13 16.52 0.90
N TYR A 126 1.89 16.47 0.39
CA TYR A 126 1.39 17.44 -0.57
C TYR A 126 1.46 18.86 -0.01
N ASN A 127 0.89 19.11 1.17
CA ASN A 127 0.87 20.44 1.78
C ASN A 127 2.26 21.02 2.03
N LYS A 128 3.25 20.16 2.34
CA LYS A 128 4.64 20.58 2.53
C LYS A 128 5.31 21.07 1.25
N TYR A 129 4.96 20.49 0.09
CA TYR A 129 5.70 20.71 -1.17
C TYR A 129 4.88 21.36 -2.29
N LYS A 130 3.57 21.59 -2.11
CA LYS A 130 2.69 22.13 -3.16
C LYS A 130 3.03 23.57 -3.59
N GLY A 131 3.60 24.37 -2.69
CA GLY A 131 3.83 25.80 -2.89
C GLY A 131 2.58 26.67 -2.65
N ALA A 132 2.77 27.99 -2.59
CA ALA A 132 1.74 28.95 -2.20
C ALA A 132 0.52 28.94 -3.15
N ASN A 133 0.77 28.97 -4.46
CA ASN A 133 -0.28 29.10 -5.50
C ASN A 133 -0.98 27.77 -5.86
N ALA A 134 -0.76 26.72 -5.08
CA ALA A 134 -1.36 25.42 -5.33
C ALA A 134 -2.72 25.25 -4.67
N VAL A 135 -3.63 24.57 -5.37
CA VAL A 135 -4.97 24.22 -4.89
C VAL A 135 -4.90 23.52 -3.53
N ALA A 136 -5.86 23.78 -2.64
CA ALA A 136 -5.87 23.14 -1.34
C ALA A 136 -6.12 21.62 -1.49
N TRP A 137 -5.54 20.79 -0.61
CA TRP A 137 -5.74 19.34 -0.68
C TRP A 137 -7.23 18.95 -0.76
N ARG A 138 -8.10 19.63 -0.01
CA ARG A 138 -9.54 19.36 0.00
C ARG A 138 -10.21 19.59 -1.36
N GLU A 139 -9.71 20.56 -2.13
CA GLU A 139 -10.24 20.98 -3.44
C GLU A 139 -9.65 20.18 -4.60
N LEU A 140 -8.62 19.36 -4.36
CA LEU A 140 -8.12 18.45 -5.39
C LEU A 140 -9.21 17.47 -5.84
N HIS A 141 -9.24 17.23 -7.15
CA HIS A 141 -10.11 16.26 -7.79
C HIS A 141 -9.90 14.88 -7.13
N PRO A 142 -10.97 14.12 -6.86
CA PRO A 142 -10.87 12.81 -6.20
C PRO A 142 -9.85 11.87 -6.84
N VAL A 143 -9.84 11.77 -8.17
CA VAL A 143 -8.87 10.92 -8.90
C VAL A 143 -7.41 11.34 -8.67
N LEU A 144 -7.14 12.64 -8.56
CA LEU A 144 -5.80 13.15 -8.30
C LEU A 144 -5.36 12.78 -6.88
N LYS A 145 -6.27 12.85 -5.91
CA LYS A 145 -6.00 12.37 -4.54
C LYS A 145 -5.70 10.88 -4.55
N GLU A 146 -6.52 10.05 -5.22
CA GLU A 146 -6.31 8.60 -5.29
C GLU A 146 -4.94 8.25 -5.87
N VAL A 147 -4.58 8.81 -7.03
CA VAL A 147 -3.29 8.56 -7.67
C VAL A 147 -2.13 9.07 -6.79
N PHE A 148 -2.29 10.24 -6.16
CA PHE A 148 -1.26 10.79 -5.28
C PHE A 148 -1.03 9.92 -4.04
N ILE A 149 -2.12 9.47 -3.39
CA ILE A 149 -2.05 8.59 -2.22
C ILE A 149 -1.44 7.25 -2.63
N ASP A 150 -1.85 6.68 -3.76
CA ASP A 150 -1.28 5.44 -4.27
C ASP A 150 0.23 5.57 -4.51
N MET A 151 0.68 6.62 -5.19
CA MET A 151 2.11 6.87 -5.39
C MET A 151 2.86 7.04 -4.07
N ARG A 152 2.25 7.64 -3.04
CA ARG A 152 2.85 7.73 -1.70
C ARG A 152 2.90 6.37 -1.01
N TYR A 153 1.85 5.57 -1.11
CA TYR A 153 1.75 4.23 -0.54
C TYR A 153 2.84 3.32 -1.11
N GLN A 154 3.06 3.40 -2.43
CA GLN A 154 4.07 2.63 -3.16
C GLN A 154 5.51 3.13 -3.02
N GLY A 155 5.74 4.26 -2.35
CA GLY A 155 7.05 4.92 -2.35
C GLY A 155 7.49 5.51 -3.71
N ALA A 156 6.58 5.64 -4.67
CA ALA A 156 6.84 6.17 -6.02
C ALA A 156 6.82 7.71 -6.09
N MET A 157 6.11 8.37 -5.18
CA MET A 157 5.98 9.83 -5.18
C MET A 157 7.25 10.52 -4.68
N THR A 158 7.78 11.44 -5.48
CA THR A 158 8.92 12.31 -5.14
C THR A 158 8.47 13.77 -5.00
N ILE A 159 9.34 14.64 -4.46
CA ILE A 159 9.04 16.08 -4.33
C ILE A 159 8.76 16.72 -5.70
N GLY A 160 9.55 16.39 -6.72
CA GLY A 160 9.40 16.97 -8.06
C GLY A 160 8.04 16.65 -8.70
N TYR A 161 7.49 15.47 -8.42
CA TYR A 161 6.22 15.02 -8.96
C TYR A 161 5.00 15.77 -8.39
N VAL A 162 5.13 16.41 -7.23
CA VAL A 162 4.04 17.20 -6.63
C VAL A 162 3.57 18.33 -7.57
N SER A 163 4.48 18.86 -8.38
CA SER A 163 4.18 19.92 -9.35
C SER A 163 3.10 19.54 -10.37
N SER A 164 2.98 18.27 -10.74
CA SER A 164 1.98 17.76 -11.68
C SER A 164 0.55 17.71 -11.12
N PHE A 165 0.39 17.84 -9.80
CA PHE A 165 -0.91 17.78 -9.12
C PHE A 165 -1.40 19.16 -8.65
N LYS A 166 -0.50 20.15 -8.56
CA LYS A 166 -0.74 21.39 -7.80
C LYS A 166 -1.81 22.32 -8.40
N ARG A 167 -2.05 22.23 -9.71
CA ARG A 167 -3.04 23.04 -10.44
C ARG A 167 -4.41 22.35 -10.60
N ASN A 168 -4.60 21.18 -10.01
CA ASN A 168 -5.83 20.38 -10.14
C ASN A 168 -6.15 19.96 -11.59
N GLU A 169 -5.11 19.77 -12.41
CA GLU A 169 -5.23 19.40 -13.83
C GLU A 169 -4.97 17.90 -14.03
N ILE A 170 -5.99 17.12 -14.39
CA ILE A 170 -5.86 15.67 -14.61
C ILE A 170 -4.86 15.35 -15.71
N GLY A 171 -4.86 16.12 -16.81
CA GLY A 171 -3.92 15.94 -17.92
C GLY A 171 -2.45 16.11 -17.52
N SER A 172 -2.16 16.98 -16.55
CA SER A 172 -0.78 17.18 -16.04
C SER A 172 -0.29 15.97 -15.24
N ALA A 173 -1.17 15.36 -14.42
CA ALA A 173 -0.86 14.11 -13.74
C ALA A 173 -0.73 12.94 -14.73
N LEU A 174 -1.58 12.87 -15.75
CA LEU A 174 -1.52 11.81 -16.77
C LEU A 174 -0.19 11.82 -17.52
N LYS A 175 0.26 12.99 -17.98
CA LYS A 175 1.56 13.16 -18.64
C LYS A 175 2.72 12.69 -17.76
N LEU A 176 2.69 13.01 -16.46
CA LEU A 176 3.68 12.52 -15.51
C LEU A 176 3.66 10.99 -15.45
N ILE A 177 2.49 10.39 -15.23
CA ILE A 177 2.34 8.94 -15.11
C ILE A 177 2.87 8.25 -16.37
N GLU A 178 2.55 8.76 -17.56
CA GLU A 178 3.06 8.26 -18.85
C GLU A 178 4.58 8.37 -18.97
N SER A 179 5.18 9.49 -18.53
CA SER A 179 6.63 9.69 -18.59
C SER A 179 7.43 8.76 -17.66
N ILE A 180 6.84 8.34 -16.54
CA ILE A 180 7.51 7.50 -15.55
C ILE A 180 7.10 6.02 -15.65
N GLY A 181 6.27 5.66 -16.63
CA GLY A 181 5.65 4.34 -16.72
C GLY A 181 6.64 3.18 -16.81
N SER A 182 7.83 3.40 -17.37
CA SER A 182 8.90 2.39 -17.44
C SER A 182 9.58 2.11 -16.10
N LEU A 183 9.48 3.01 -15.13
CA LEU A 183 10.15 2.90 -13.83
C LEU A 183 9.37 2.05 -12.81
N TYR A 184 8.08 1.80 -13.06
CA TYR A 184 7.20 1.10 -12.14
C TYR A 184 6.57 -0.12 -12.80
N GLY A 185 6.24 -1.13 -11.99
CA GLY A 185 5.62 -2.36 -12.48
C GLY A 185 4.43 -2.10 -13.40
N LYS A 186 4.39 -2.81 -14.55
CA LYS A 186 3.48 -2.55 -15.68
C LYS A 186 2.01 -2.39 -15.25
N ASP A 187 1.53 -3.22 -14.33
CA ASP A 187 0.13 -3.19 -13.85
C ASP A 187 -0.19 -1.92 -13.05
N ARG A 188 0.70 -1.50 -12.14
CA ARG A 188 0.52 -0.30 -11.29
C ARG A 188 0.46 0.98 -12.13
N TYR A 189 1.37 1.09 -13.10
CA TYR A 189 1.38 2.19 -14.05
C TYR A 189 0.06 2.24 -14.86
N ILE A 190 -0.36 1.11 -15.43
CA ILE A 190 -1.58 1.02 -16.23
C ILE A 190 -2.80 1.47 -15.41
N ARG A 191 -2.95 0.98 -14.16
CA ARG A 191 -4.10 1.36 -13.31
C ARG A 191 -4.18 2.86 -13.06
N ARG A 192 -3.05 3.52 -12.74
CA ARG A 192 -3.01 4.98 -12.55
C ARG A 192 -3.39 5.71 -13.83
N ARG A 193 -2.84 5.25 -14.98
CA ARG A 193 -3.11 5.85 -16.29
C ARG A 193 -4.60 5.76 -16.64
N GLU A 194 -5.19 4.58 -16.50
CA GLU A 194 -6.61 4.36 -16.81
C GLU A 194 -7.52 5.13 -15.85
N ALA A 195 -7.20 5.20 -14.55
CA ALA A 195 -7.95 6.02 -13.61
C ALA A 195 -8.00 7.50 -14.04
N LEU A 196 -6.85 8.06 -14.46
CA LEU A 196 -6.76 9.45 -14.94
C LEU A 196 -7.48 9.64 -16.28
N LYS A 197 -7.34 8.70 -17.23
CA LYS A 197 -8.02 8.78 -18.53
C LYS A 197 -9.54 8.75 -18.40
N ASN A 198 -10.07 7.93 -17.50
CA ASN A 198 -11.51 7.82 -17.27
C ASN A 198 -12.12 9.05 -16.58
N ALA A 199 -11.28 9.97 -16.08
CA ALA A 199 -11.70 11.17 -15.39
C ALA A 199 -11.50 12.45 -16.22
N LEU A 200 -11.03 12.33 -17.47
CA LEU A 200 -10.97 13.41 -18.47
C LEU A 200 -12.28 13.50 -19.23
#